data_AF-A0A2E7DS60-F1
#
_entry.id   AF-A0A2E7DS60-F1
#
_cell.length_a   1.000
_cell.length_b   1.000
_cell.length_c   1.000
_cell.angle_alpha   90.00
_cell.angle_beta   90.00
_cell.angle_gamma   90.00
#
_symmetry.space_group_name_H-M   'P 1'
#
loop_
_entity.id
_entity.type
_entity.pdbx_description
1 polymer ?
#
loop_
_entity_poly.entity_id
_entity_poly.type
_entity_poly.pdbx_seq_one_letter_code
_entity_poly.pdbx_strand_id
1 'polypeptide(L)'
;MGLQEETNETLMRLNDAIVHEKTADDPERLVRLMYLGWMLNQAKKDIQLLQKEVSDLILDSDWDHTPMSTQQFSVETKTGNPRKKWDHKELASQVAKKIHDRSIDMDTGELMKSAEEQIQELLEYASPSYWRVTALKELGIDPDEYCEVQDPITNLIYRSNDG
;
A
#
# COMPACT_ATOMS: atom_id res chain seq x y z
N MET A 1 -29.22 -20.14 -2.26
CA MET A 1 -28.49 -19.38 -3.30
C MET A 1 -27.07 -19.21 -2.76
N GLY A 2 -26.04 -19.32 -3.59
CA GLY A 2 -24.65 -19.24 -3.08
C GLY A 2 -24.29 -17.79 -2.72
N LEU A 3 -23.45 -17.57 -1.70
CA LEU A 3 -22.98 -16.22 -1.31
C LEU A 3 -22.43 -15.42 -2.51
N GLN A 4 -21.71 -16.10 -3.40
CA GLN A 4 -21.18 -15.51 -4.64
C GLN A 4 -22.29 -15.06 -5.61
N GLU A 5 -23.34 -15.86 -5.74
CA GLU A 5 -24.48 -15.58 -6.61
C GLU A 5 -25.28 -14.38 -6.10
N GLU A 6 -25.59 -14.34 -4.79
CA GLU A 6 -26.27 -13.21 -4.15
C GLU A 6 -25.47 -11.90 -4.26
N THR A 7 -24.14 -11.99 -4.10
CA THR A 7 -23.24 -10.84 -4.24
C THR A 7 -23.25 -10.31 -5.68
N ASN A 8 -23.15 -11.21 -6.66
CA ASN A 8 -23.16 -10.84 -8.07
C ASN A 8 -24.50 -10.21 -8.48
N GLU A 9 -25.63 -10.78 -8.05
CA GLU A 9 -26.94 -10.19 -8.31
C GLU A 9 -27.06 -8.77 -7.74
N THR A 10 -26.56 -8.56 -6.52
CA THR A 10 -26.59 -7.24 -5.87
C THR A 10 -25.74 -6.23 -6.63
N LEU A 11 -24.54 -6.62 -7.09
CA LEU A 11 -23.68 -5.77 -7.91
C LEU A 11 -24.31 -5.43 -9.26
N MET A 12 -24.97 -6.39 -9.91
CA MET A 12 -25.70 -6.13 -11.16
C MET A 12 -26.82 -5.10 -10.96
N ARG A 13 -27.61 -5.22 -9.89
CA ARG A 13 -28.67 -4.24 -9.57
C ARG A 13 -28.12 -2.83 -9.33
N LEU A 14 -26.97 -2.72 -8.65
CA LEU A 14 -26.30 -1.42 -8.45
C LEU A 14 -25.81 -0.82 -9.77
N ASN A 15 -25.25 -1.66 -10.66
CA ASN A 15 -24.84 -1.22 -11.98
C ASN A 15 -26.04 -0.75 -12.83
N ASP A 16 -27.15 -1.49 -12.81
CA ASP A 16 -28.37 -1.14 -13.54
C ASP A 16 -28.95 0.19 -13.05
N ALA A 17 -28.92 0.45 -11.73
CA ALA A 17 -29.32 1.74 -11.18
C ALA A 17 -28.46 2.89 -11.72
N ILE A 18 -27.14 2.71 -11.80
CA ILE A 18 -26.23 3.72 -12.39
C ILE A 18 -26.53 3.91 -13.89
N VAL A 19 -26.77 2.83 -14.63
CA VAL A 19 -27.10 2.88 -16.06
C VAL A 19 -28.41 3.64 -16.29
N HIS A 20 -29.43 3.38 -15.47
CA HIS A 20 -30.70 4.10 -15.53
C HIS A 20 -30.50 5.62 -15.33
N GLU A 21 -29.74 6.01 -14.30
CA GLU A 21 -29.45 7.42 -14.02
C GLU A 21 -28.56 8.08 -15.08
N LYS A 22 -27.83 7.33 -15.92
CA LYS A 22 -27.11 7.92 -17.07
C LYS A 22 -28.06 8.46 -18.14
N THR A 23 -29.18 7.78 -18.34
CA THR A 23 -30.18 8.11 -19.36
C THR A 23 -31.31 9.00 -18.87
N ALA A 24 -31.43 9.17 -17.54
CA ALA A 24 -32.43 10.05 -16.93
C ALA A 24 -32.15 11.53 -17.27
N ASP A 25 -33.20 12.27 -17.63
CA ASP A 25 -33.18 13.71 -17.91
C ASP A 25 -34.30 14.42 -17.15
N ASP A 26 -34.30 14.22 -15.83
CA ASP A 26 -35.25 14.85 -14.91
C ASP A 26 -34.53 15.70 -13.85
N PRO A 27 -35.21 16.72 -13.27
CA PRO A 27 -34.60 17.64 -12.31
C PRO A 27 -34.11 16.98 -11.01
N GLU A 28 -34.63 15.82 -10.63
CA GLU A 28 -34.29 15.13 -9.38
C GLU A 28 -33.07 14.20 -9.53
N ARG A 29 -32.65 13.92 -10.77
CA ARG A 29 -31.50 13.06 -11.08
C ARG A 29 -30.26 13.38 -10.26
N LEU A 30 -29.91 14.66 -10.14
CA LEU A 30 -28.71 15.07 -9.40
C LEU A 30 -28.78 14.65 -7.93
N VAL A 31 -29.95 14.78 -7.30
CA VAL A 31 -30.18 14.40 -5.90
C VAL A 31 -30.10 12.88 -5.75
N ARG A 32 -30.69 12.12 -6.67
CA ARG A 32 -30.60 10.64 -6.66
C ARG A 32 -29.17 10.14 -6.83
N LEU A 33 -28.38 10.77 -7.70
CA LEU A 33 -26.96 10.47 -7.86
C LEU A 33 -26.14 10.79 -6.61
N MET A 34 -26.41 11.92 -5.94
CA MET A 34 -25.76 12.23 -4.66
C MET A 34 -26.08 11.19 -3.59
N TYR A 35 -27.35 10.77 -3.50
CA TYR A 35 -27.77 9.74 -2.56
C TYR A 35 -27.12 8.37 -2.87
N LEU A 36 -27.08 7.98 -4.13
CA LEU A 36 -26.40 6.76 -4.58
C LEU A 36 -24.90 6.79 -4.23
N GLY A 37 -24.23 7.92 -4.48
CA GLY A 37 -22.82 8.11 -4.11
C GLY A 37 -22.59 8.00 -2.60
N TRP A 38 -23.50 8.53 -1.78
CA TRP A 38 -23.44 8.36 -0.33
C TRP A 38 -23.62 6.89 0.10
N MET A 39 -24.63 6.20 -0.45
CA MET A 39 -24.88 4.77 -0.14
C MET A 39 -23.68 3.89 -0.50
N LEU A 40 -23.09 4.08 -1.68
CA LEU A 40 -21.91 3.32 -2.12
C LEU A 40 -20.72 3.55 -1.19
N ASN A 41 -20.55 4.77 -0.66
CA ASN A 41 -19.50 5.05 0.32
C ASN A 41 -19.74 4.36 1.67
N GLN A 42 -20.99 4.20 2.12
CA GLN A 42 -21.30 3.42 3.33
C GLN A 42 -21.03 1.93 3.09
N ALA A 43 -21.57 1.38 1.99
CA ALA A 43 -21.34 -0.02 1.63
C ALA A 43 -19.85 -0.35 1.51
N LYS A 44 -19.03 0.56 0.95
CA LYS A 44 -17.58 0.42 0.89
C LYS A 44 -16.95 0.26 2.29
N LYS A 45 -17.38 1.04 3.28
CA LYS A 45 -16.86 0.95 4.65
C LYS A 45 -17.25 -0.37 5.29
N ASP A 46 -18.50 -0.81 5.10
CA ASP A 46 -18.98 -2.07 5.65
C ASP A 46 -18.24 -3.27 5.05
N ILE A 47 -18.04 -3.27 3.73
CA ILE A 47 -17.23 -4.30 3.04
C ILE A 47 -15.80 -4.32 3.57
N GLN A 48 -15.19 -3.15 3.81
CA GLN A 48 -13.84 -3.08 4.37
C GLN A 48 -13.76 -3.70 5.78
N LEU A 49 -14.79 -3.50 6.62
CA LEU A 49 -14.86 -4.10 7.95
C LEU A 49 -15.01 -5.62 7.85
N LEU A 50 -15.90 -6.12 7.00
CA LEU A 50 -16.10 -7.55 6.78
C LEU A 50 -14.82 -8.22 6.23
N GLN A 51 -14.14 -7.58 5.29
CA GLN A 51 -12.87 -8.08 4.75
C GLN A 51 -11.79 -8.17 5.82
N LYS A 52 -11.74 -7.19 6.72
CA LYS A 52 -10.81 -7.21 7.86
C LYS A 52 -11.14 -8.39 8.79
N GLU A 53 -12.39 -8.55 9.18
CA GLU A 53 -12.83 -9.65 10.05
C GLU A 53 -12.52 -11.02 9.45
N VAL A 54 -12.78 -11.22 8.15
CA VAL A 54 -12.41 -12.45 7.44
C VAL A 54 -10.89 -12.67 7.45
N SER A 55 -10.10 -11.61 7.28
CA SER A 55 -8.64 -11.71 7.31
C SER A 55 -8.12 -12.08 8.69
N ASP A 56 -8.65 -11.45 9.74
CA ASP A 56 -8.30 -11.74 11.13
C ASP A 56 -8.65 -13.21 11.47
N LEU A 57 -9.84 -13.69 11.08
CA LEU A 57 -10.25 -15.09 11.28
C LEU A 57 -9.36 -16.11 10.56
N ILE A 58 -8.89 -15.79 9.35
CA ILE A 58 -7.97 -16.67 8.60
C ILE A 58 -6.60 -16.71 9.27
N LEU A 59 -6.08 -15.55 9.71
CA LEU A 59 -4.78 -15.45 10.38
C LEU A 59 -4.77 -16.09 11.77
N ASP A 60 -5.92 -16.13 12.45
CA ASP A 60 -6.09 -16.80 13.75
C ASP A 60 -6.40 -18.31 13.62
N SER A 61 -6.49 -18.84 12.40
CA SER A 61 -6.80 -20.25 12.15
C SER A 61 -5.57 -21.17 12.21
N ASP A 62 -5.78 -22.49 12.13
CA ASP A 62 -4.70 -23.50 12.08
C ASP A 62 -3.93 -23.51 10.74
N TRP A 63 -4.23 -22.61 9.81
CA TRP A 63 -3.55 -22.52 8.53
C TRP A 63 -2.09 -22.08 8.72
N ASP A 64 -1.16 -22.75 8.06
CA ASP A 64 0.29 -22.53 8.18
C ASP A 64 0.82 -21.36 7.32
N HIS A 65 -0.07 -20.55 6.77
CA HIS A 65 0.23 -19.39 5.91
C HIS A 65 0.92 -19.75 4.59
N THR A 66 0.92 -21.02 4.18
CA THR A 66 1.47 -21.42 2.88
C THR A 66 0.66 -20.83 1.73
N PRO A 67 1.29 -20.21 0.72
CA PRO A 67 0.58 -19.59 -0.39
C PRO A 67 -0.38 -20.58 -1.06
N MET A 68 -1.62 -20.14 -1.27
CA MET A 68 -2.66 -20.95 -1.91
C MET A 68 -3.00 -20.36 -3.27
N SER A 69 -3.25 -21.21 -4.25
CA SER A 69 -3.74 -20.80 -5.56
C SER A 69 -4.87 -21.71 -6.01
N THR A 70 -5.95 -21.09 -6.48
CA THR A 70 -7.13 -21.76 -7.05
C THR A 70 -7.24 -21.39 -8.54
N GLN A 71 -8.29 -21.86 -9.22
CA GLN A 71 -8.54 -21.40 -10.59
C GLN A 71 -8.87 -19.90 -10.64
N GLN A 72 -9.58 -19.39 -9.64
CA GLN A 72 -10.11 -18.03 -9.62
C GLN A 72 -9.17 -17.01 -8.98
N PHE A 73 -8.46 -17.40 -7.92
CA PHE A 73 -7.63 -16.48 -7.14
C PHE A 73 -6.42 -17.15 -6.51
N SER A 74 -5.41 -16.34 -6.18
CA SER A 74 -4.28 -16.71 -5.34
C SER A 74 -4.22 -15.84 -4.09
N VAL A 75 -3.73 -16.44 -2.99
CA VAL A 75 -3.53 -15.79 -1.69
C VAL A 75 -2.12 -16.04 -1.19
N GLU A 76 -1.48 -14.96 -0.75
CA GLU A 76 -0.21 -15.01 -0.02
C GLU A 76 -0.28 -14.13 1.23
N THR A 77 0.52 -14.46 2.23
CA THR A 77 0.71 -13.60 3.41
C THR A 77 1.92 -12.70 3.21
N LYS A 78 1.77 -11.42 3.53
CA LYS A 78 2.88 -10.46 3.61
C LYS A 78 2.98 -9.88 5.01
N THR A 79 4.05 -10.25 5.69
CA THR A 79 4.38 -9.71 7.02
C THR A 79 5.35 -8.54 6.87
N GLY A 80 5.05 -7.43 7.53
CA GLY A 80 5.94 -6.28 7.58
C GLY A 80 5.85 -5.58 8.93
N ASN A 81 6.97 -5.02 9.38
CA ASN A 81 7.00 -4.23 10.60
C ASN A 81 6.64 -2.77 10.25
N PRO A 82 5.50 -2.25 10.72
CA PRO A 82 5.16 -0.85 10.53
C PRO A 82 6.20 0.03 11.20
N ARG A 83 6.60 1.10 10.52
CA ARG A 83 7.55 2.09 11.06
C ARG A 83 6.85 3.43 11.18
N LYS A 84 6.91 4.03 12.37
CA LYS A 84 6.33 5.34 12.68
C LYS A 84 7.37 6.25 13.30
N LYS A 85 7.05 7.55 13.40
CA LYS A 85 7.88 8.56 14.07
C LYS A 85 9.34 8.53 13.59
N TRP A 86 9.53 8.67 12.28
CA TRP A 86 10.86 8.73 11.69
C TRP A 86 11.62 9.98 12.15
N ASP A 87 12.88 9.82 12.54
CA ASP A 87 13.83 10.93 12.64
C ASP A 87 14.35 11.28 11.24
N HIS A 88 13.50 11.96 10.47
CA HIS A 88 13.81 12.34 9.10
C HIS A 88 15.07 13.21 8.98
N LYS A 89 15.38 14.00 10.02
CA LYS A 89 16.50 14.94 9.98
C LYS A 89 17.82 14.20 10.14
N GLU A 90 17.92 13.36 11.16
CA GLU A 90 19.14 12.58 11.40
C GLU A 90 19.36 11.59 10.26
N LEU A 91 18.31 10.88 9.83
CA LEU A 91 18.42 9.90 8.74
C LEU A 91 18.84 10.56 7.41
N ALA A 92 18.28 11.72 7.07
CA ALA A 92 18.71 12.46 5.88
C ALA A 92 20.17 12.90 5.97
N SER A 93 20.63 13.33 7.15
CA SER A 93 22.03 13.70 7.38
C SER A 93 22.97 12.51 7.20
N GLN A 94 22.61 11.33 7.72
CA GLN A 94 23.42 10.12 7.58
C GLN A 94 23.48 9.63 6.13
N VAL A 95 22.35 9.63 5.42
CA VAL A 95 22.29 9.27 3.99
C VAL A 95 23.11 10.23 3.16
N ALA A 96 22.94 11.54 3.35
CA ALA A 96 23.72 12.56 2.64
C ALA A 96 25.22 12.41 2.89
N LYS A 97 25.62 12.13 4.14
CA LYS A 97 27.02 11.87 4.50
C LYS A 97 27.57 10.63 3.78
N LYS A 98 26.82 9.52 3.76
CA LYS A 98 27.24 8.29 3.05
C LYS A 98 27.39 8.51 1.55
N ILE A 99 26.47 9.26 0.94
CA ILE A 99 26.54 9.62 -0.48
C ILE A 99 27.76 10.50 -0.75
N HIS A 100 28.00 11.51 0.09
CA HIS A 100 29.15 12.38 -0.01
C HIS A 100 30.46 11.60 0.10
N ASP A 101 30.61 10.76 1.12
CA ASP A 101 31.81 9.94 1.35
C ASP A 101 32.08 8.99 0.16
N ARG A 102 31.03 8.41 -0.44
CA ARG A 102 31.14 7.57 -1.66
C ARG A 102 31.42 8.36 -2.93
N SER A 103 31.22 9.67 -2.90
CA SER A 103 31.50 10.56 -4.02
C SER A 103 32.93 11.08 -4.01
N ILE A 104 33.76 10.71 -3.03
CA ILE A 104 35.17 11.09 -2.97
C ILE A 104 36.01 9.99 -3.61
N ASP A 105 36.83 10.36 -4.58
CA ASP A 105 37.85 9.47 -5.15
C ASP A 105 38.93 9.18 -4.09
N MET A 106 39.19 7.91 -3.82
CA MET A 106 40.14 7.51 -2.78
C MET A 106 41.61 7.79 -3.14
N ASP A 107 41.92 7.90 -4.43
CA ASP A 107 43.28 8.11 -4.93
C ASP A 107 43.60 9.61 -5.07
N THR A 108 42.62 10.43 -5.45
CA THR A 108 42.82 11.88 -5.68
C THR A 108 42.26 12.77 -4.58
N GLY A 109 41.29 12.28 -3.80
CA GLY A 109 40.53 13.08 -2.83
C GLY A 109 39.54 14.06 -3.48
N GLU A 110 39.35 13.98 -4.80
CA GLU A 110 38.44 14.85 -5.54
C GLU A 110 36.99 14.35 -5.48
N LEU A 111 36.04 15.28 -5.60
CA LEU A 111 34.63 14.96 -5.68
C LEU A 111 34.26 14.49 -7.09
N MET A 112 33.78 13.25 -7.19
CA MET A 112 33.35 12.58 -8.40
C MET A 112 31.90 12.90 -8.80
N LYS A 113 31.10 13.40 -7.85
CA LYS A 113 29.71 13.82 -8.08
C LYS A 113 29.50 15.26 -7.67
N SER A 114 28.81 16.01 -8.50
CA SER A 114 28.30 17.34 -8.20
C SER A 114 27.23 17.31 -7.09
N ALA A 115 26.94 18.46 -6.50
CA ALA A 115 25.89 18.58 -5.50
C ALA A 115 24.50 18.19 -6.06
N GLU A 116 24.23 18.48 -7.33
CA GLU A 116 22.98 18.13 -8.00
C GLU A 116 22.83 16.61 -8.14
N GLU A 117 23.90 15.92 -8.54
CA GLU A 117 23.92 14.45 -8.65
C GLU A 117 23.77 13.76 -7.29
N GLN A 118 24.39 14.31 -6.23
CA GLN A 118 24.25 13.79 -4.87
C GLN A 118 22.82 13.96 -4.33
N ILE A 119 22.15 15.07 -4.65
CA ILE A 119 20.74 15.29 -4.29
C ILE A 119 19.84 14.32 -5.05
N GLN A 120 20.11 14.10 -6.34
CA GLN A 120 19.33 13.14 -7.14
C GLN A 120 19.47 11.72 -6.60
N GLU A 121 20.68 11.30 -6.23
CA GLU A 121 20.92 10.01 -5.58
C GLU A 121 20.22 9.90 -4.21
N LEU A 122 20.18 10.98 -3.42
CA LEU A 122 19.46 10.98 -2.15
C LEU A 122 17.97 10.65 -2.31
N LEU A 123 17.35 11.04 -3.43
CA LEU A 123 15.95 10.70 -3.75
C LEU A 123 15.74 9.21 -4.07
N GLU A 124 16.80 8.43 -4.31
CA GLU A 124 16.73 6.97 -4.43
C GLU A 124 16.54 6.29 -3.07
N TYR A 125 16.96 6.94 -1.99
CA TYR A 125 16.84 6.42 -0.62
C TYR A 125 15.64 7.02 0.13
N ALA A 126 15.27 8.25 -0.21
CA ALA A 126 14.30 9.05 0.53
C ALA A 126 13.11 9.50 -0.34
N SER A 127 11.92 9.48 0.26
CA SER A 127 10.78 10.30 -0.16
C SER A 127 10.25 11.06 1.06
N PRO A 128 9.69 12.28 0.92
CA PRO A 128 9.22 13.07 2.07
C PRO A 128 8.25 12.35 3.01
N SER A 129 7.55 11.32 2.53
CA SER A 129 6.55 10.55 3.27
C SER A 129 6.93 9.09 3.57
N TYR A 130 8.02 8.56 2.98
CA TYR A 130 8.48 7.20 3.25
C TYR A 130 9.96 7.01 2.84
N TRP A 131 10.69 6.21 3.63
CA TRP A 131 12.07 5.83 3.35
C TRP A 131 12.15 4.44 2.73
N ARG A 132 13.05 4.24 1.77
CA ARG A 132 13.25 2.92 1.14
C ARG A 132 14.19 2.08 2.00
N VAL A 133 13.61 1.34 2.95
CA VAL A 133 14.33 0.49 3.93
C VAL A 133 15.38 -0.41 3.29
N THR A 134 15.07 -1.07 2.17
CA THR A 134 16.03 -1.94 1.46
C THR A 134 17.24 -1.15 0.95
N ALA A 135 17.01 0.01 0.33
CA ALA A 135 18.07 0.87 -0.19
C ALA A 135 18.93 1.46 0.95
N LEU A 136 18.33 1.83 2.08
CA LEU A 136 19.07 2.28 3.26
C LEU A 136 20.02 1.20 3.79
N LYS A 137 19.59 -0.07 3.78
CA LYS A 137 20.44 -1.19 4.18
C LYS A 137 21.64 -1.37 3.23
N GLU A 138 21.48 -1.10 1.95
CA GLU A 138 22.59 -1.11 0.96
C GLU A 138 23.60 0.04 1.19
N LEU A 139 23.17 1.13 1.85
CA LEU A 139 24.08 2.17 2.37
C LEU A 139 24.76 1.78 3.69
N GLY A 140 24.39 0.65 4.29
CA GLY A 140 24.83 0.24 5.62
C GLY A 140 24.19 1.05 6.74
N ILE A 141 23.00 1.62 6.52
CA ILE A 141 22.21 2.32 7.52
C ILE A 141 21.10 1.38 7.99
N ASP A 142 21.01 1.13 9.30
CA ASP A 142 19.89 0.39 9.87
C ASP A 142 18.68 1.32 10.07
N PRO A 143 17.57 1.16 9.33
CA PRO A 143 16.43 2.06 9.42
C PRO A 143 15.73 2.01 10.79
N ASP A 144 15.88 0.90 11.52
CA ASP A 144 15.20 0.67 12.79
C ASP A 144 15.83 1.52 13.93
N GLU A 145 17.05 2.04 13.74
CA GLU A 145 17.67 3.02 14.64
C GLU A 145 17.03 4.42 14.56
N TYR A 146 16.29 4.72 13.48
CA TYR A 146 15.75 6.06 13.18
C TYR A 146 14.23 6.11 13.16
N CYS A 147 13.54 5.08 13.65
CA CYS A 147 12.08 5.06 13.73
C CYS A 147 11.57 4.17 14.87
N GLU A 148 10.29 4.32 15.20
CA GLU A 148 9.58 3.39 16.07
C GLU A 148 9.09 2.20 15.22
N VAL A 149 9.65 1.02 15.48
CA VAL A 149 9.23 -0.24 14.88
C VAL A 149 8.08 -0.81 15.70
N GLN A 150 6.93 -1.03 15.07
CA GLN A 150 5.77 -1.66 15.69
C GLN A 150 5.79 -3.17 15.49
N ASP A 151 4.92 -3.87 16.22
CA ASP A 151 4.72 -5.30 16.05
C ASP A 151 4.44 -5.67 14.58
N PRO A 152 4.95 -6.81 14.11
CA PRO A 152 4.72 -7.25 12.74
C PRO A 152 3.23 -7.34 12.44
N ILE A 153 2.81 -6.72 11.33
CA ILE A 153 1.46 -6.87 10.80
C ILE A 153 1.53 -7.81 9.60
N THR A 154 0.81 -8.92 9.70
CA THR A 154 0.60 -9.85 8.58
C THR A 154 -0.66 -9.46 7.84
N ASN A 155 -0.54 -9.26 6.52
CA ASN A 155 -1.67 -8.96 5.65
C ASN A 155 -1.87 -10.11 4.67
N LEU A 156 -3.13 -10.41 4.33
CA LEU A 156 -3.49 -11.30 3.23
C LEU A 156 -3.53 -10.51 1.93
N ILE A 157 -2.85 -11.01 0.91
CA ILE A 157 -2.85 -10.44 -0.44
C ILE A 157 -3.59 -11.39 -1.36
N TYR A 158 -4.74 -10.93 -1.86
CA TYR A 158 -5.55 -11.64 -2.85
C TYR A 158 -5.20 -11.15 -4.25
N ARG A 159 -5.00 -12.05 -5.20
CA ARG A 159 -4.86 -11.73 -6.63
C ARG A 159 -5.84 -12.54 -7.46
N SER A 160 -6.48 -11.88 -8.43
CA SER A 160 -7.23 -12.58 -9.47
C SER A 160 -6.28 -13.37 -10.34
N ASN A 161 -6.63 -14.63 -10.64
CA ASN A 161 -5.91 -15.43 -11.62
C ASN A 161 -6.53 -15.30 -13.03
N ASP A 162 -7.75 -14.76 -13.12
CA ASP A 162 -8.36 -14.32 -14.38
C ASP A 162 -7.78 -12.94 -14.75
N GLY A 163 -7.14 -12.88 -15.92
CA GLY A 163 -6.49 -11.69 -16.49
C GLY A 163 -7.43 -10.75 -17.23
#